data_AF-A0A453DNZ2-F1
#
_entry.id   AF-A0A453DNZ2-F1
#
_cell.length_a   1.000
_cell.length_b   1.000
_cell.length_c   1.000
_cell.angle_alpha   90.00
_cell.angle_beta   90.00
_cell.angle_gamma   90.00
#
_symmetry.space_group_name_H-M   'P 1'
#
loop_
_entity.id
_entity.type
_entity.pdbx_description
1 polymer ?
#
loop_
_entity_poly.entity_id
_entity_poly.type
_entity_poly.pdbx_seq_one_letter_code
_entity_poly.pdbx_strand_id
1 'polypeptide(L)'
;MTLVDSTLSFIQGGNLRAVLDGRPVLQPMIHLDALDLMADTAMLCLSPNGKDRPPISSVTVNLEGALMIMRNNGPMKVLRV
;
A
#
# COMPACT_ATOMS: atom_id res chain seq x y z
N MET A 1 -6.78 -11.13 18.52
CA MET A 1 -6.69 -10.40 17.24
C MET A 1 -5.27 -9.88 17.13
N THR A 2 -4.52 -10.29 16.12
CA THR A 2 -3.14 -9.79 15.92
C THR A 2 -3.15 -8.47 15.15
N LEU A 3 -2.05 -7.72 15.21
CA LEU A 3 -1.89 -6.50 14.41
C LEU A 3 -2.11 -6.78 12.90
N VAL A 4 -1.64 -7.93 12.43
CA VAL A 4 -1.82 -8.37 11.04
C VAL A 4 -3.29 -8.58 10.72
N ASP A 5 -4.05 -9.28 11.57
CA ASP A 5 -5.48 -9.54 11.35
C ASP A 5 -6.29 -8.22 11.30
N SER A 6 -5.98 -7.28 12.20
CA SER A 6 -6.62 -5.97 12.23
C SER A 6 -6.30 -5.14 10.98
N THR A 7 -5.04 -5.16 10.53
CA THR A 7 -4.59 -4.43 9.34
C THR A 7 -5.24 -4.97 8.08
N LEU A 8 -5.28 -6.30 7.92
CA LEU A 8 -5.92 -6.97 6.78
C LEU A 8 -7.40 -6.63 6.68
N SER A 9 -8.11 -6.59 7.82
CA SER A 9 -9.53 -6.23 7.86
C SER A 9 -9.77 -4.79 7.34
N PHE A 10 -8.89 -3.84 7.66
CA PHE A 10 -8.99 -2.48 7.14
C PHE A 10 -8.70 -2.39 5.64
N ILE A 11 -7.67 -3.11 5.15
CA ILE A 11 -7.31 -3.15 3.72
C ILE A 11 -8.47 -3.75 2.91
N GLN A 12 -8.99 -4.91 3.31
CA GLN A 12 -10.10 -5.59 2.63
C GLN A 12 -11.40 -4.77 2.65
N GLY A 13 -11.60 -3.96 3.70
CA GLY A 13 -12.71 -3.03 3.81
C GLY A 13 -12.53 -1.71 3.03
N GLY A 14 -11.44 -1.56 2.25
CA GLY A 14 -11.14 -0.34 1.49
C GLY A 14 -10.74 0.85 2.35
N ASN A 15 -10.39 0.64 3.62
CA ASN A 15 -10.03 1.70 4.56
C ASN A 15 -8.50 1.78 4.77
N LEU A 16 -7.76 2.03 3.68
CA LEU A 16 -6.30 2.17 3.76
C LEU A 16 -5.86 3.31 4.69
N ARG A 17 -6.66 4.37 4.81
CA ARG A 17 -6.37 5.50 5.72
C ARG A 17 -6.18 5.07 7.17
N ALA A 18 -6.82 3.99 7.60
CA ALA A 18 -6.70 3.48 8.96
C ALA A 18 -5.35 2.82 9.25
N VAL A 19 -4.57 2.46 8.22
CA VAL A 19 -3.31 1.71 8.35
C VAL A 19 -2.08 2.47 7.86
N LEU A 20 -2.25 3.58 7.13
CA LEU A 20 -1.14 4.41 6.65
C LEU A 20 -0.51 5.23 7.80
N ASP A 21 0.82 5.33 7.83
CA ASP A 21 1.49 6.32 8.67
C ASP A 21 1.26 7.71 8.08
N GLY A 22 0.48 8.54 8.79
CA GLY A 22 0.10 9.88 8.34
C GLY A 22 1.17 10.95 8.57
N ARG A 23 2.41 10.57 8.90
CA ARG A 23 3.45 11.52 9.31
C ARG A 23 4.58 11.67 8.27
N PRO A 24 4.95 12.90 7.91
CA PRO A 24 4.18 14.16 8.09
C PRO A 24 2.93 14.18 7.19
N VAL A 25 1.99 15.08 7.49
CA VAL A 25 0.67 15.19 6.83
C VAL A 25 0.81 15.07 5.31
N LEU A 26 0.33 13.96 4.75
CA LEU A 26 0.22 13.79 3.31
C LEU A 26 -0.72 14.88 2.77
N GLN A 27 -0.21 15.70 1.84
CA GLN A 27 -1.02 16.49 0.91
C GLN A 27 -2.02 15.56 0.17
N PRO A 28 -3.11 16.08 -0.44
CA PRO A 28 -4.28 15.28 -0.79
C PRO A 28 -3.87 14.02 -1.55
N MET A 29 -4.62 12.94 -1.29
CA MET A 29 -4.37 11.56 -1.70
C MET A 29 -4.25 11.42 -3.24
N ILE A 30 -3.17 11.96 -3.83
CA ILE A 30 -2.89 12.01 -5.26
C ILE A 30 -2.41 10.63 -5.78
N HIS A 31 -2.27 9.66 -4.88
CA HIS A 31 -1.65 8.36 -5.15
C HIS A 31 -2.48 7.19 -4.62
N LEU A 32 -3.81 7.31 -4.54
CA LEU A 32 -4.67 6.22 -4.08
C LEU A 32 -4.37 4.92 -4.83
N ASP A 33 -4.31 4.97 -6.16
CA ASP A 33 -4.01 3.80 -7.00
C ASP A 33 -2.66 3.15 -6.68
N ALA A 34 -1.63 3.95 -6.36
CA ALA A 34 -0.33 3.41 -5.96
C ALA A 34 -0.39 2.77 -4.57
N LEU A 35 -1.13 3.39 -3.64
CA LEU A 35 -1.31 2.88 -2.29
C LEU A 35 -2.15 1.59 -2.29
N ASP A 36 -3.18 1.51 -3.12
CA ASP A 36 -3.98 0.31 -3.34
C ASP A 36 -3.10 -0.82 -3.87
N LEU A 37 -2.29 -0.56 -4.91
CA LEU A 37 -1.37 -1.57 -5.46
C LEU A 37 -0.35 -2.07 -4.43
N MET A 38 0.18 -1.19 -3.57
CA MET A 38 1.07 -1.57 -2.47
C MET A 38 0.34 -2.42 -1.43
N ALA A 39 -0.86 -2.03 -1.03
CA ALA A 39 -1.64 -2.72 -0.02
C ALA A 39 -2.08 -4.11 -0.49
N ASP A 40 -2.55 -4.23 -1.74
CA ASP A 40 -2.90 -5.51 -2.36
C ASP A 40 -1.69 -6.44 -2.46
N THR A 41 -0.54 -5.90 -2.84
CA THR A 41 0.71 -6.67 -2.88
C THR A 41 1.09 -7.18 -1.48
N ALA A 42 0.97 -6.35 -0.45
CA ALA A 42 1.24 -6.74 0.93
C ALA A 42 0.25 -7.81 1.42
N MET A 43 -1.04 -7.66 1.10
CA MET A 43 -2.08 -8.63 1.44
C MET A 43 -1.79 -10.00 0.80
N LEU A 44 -1.44 -10.03 -0.49
CA LEU A 44 -1.08 -11.27 -1.19
C LEU A 44 0.15 -11.95 -0.59
N CYS A 45 1.17 -11.18 -0.18
CA CYS A 45 2.35 -11.72 0.51
C CYS A 45 2.01 -12.36 1.87
N LEU A 46 0.96 -11.86 2.54
CA LEU A 46 0.49 -12.36 3.83
C LEU A 46 -0.55 -13.49 3.71
N SER A 47 -0.80 -14.00 2.50
CA SER A 47 -1.76 -15.08 2.29
C SER A 47 -1.47 -16.28 3.21
N PRO A 48 -2.48 -16.81 3.92
CA PRO A 48 -2.30 -17.95 4.83
C PRO A 48 -1.75 -19.18 4.10
N ASN A 49 -2.24 -19.40 2.88
CA ASN A 49 -1.78 -20.45 1.99
C ASN A 49 -0.56 -19.97 1.20
N GLY A 50 0.57 -20.69 1.34
CA GLY A 50 1.82 -20.34 0.68
C GLY A 50 1.77 -20.34 -0.84
N LYS A 51 0.83 -21.08 -1.46
CA LYS A 51 0.66 -21.11 -2.92
C LYS A 51 0.04 -19.83 -3.48
N ASP A 52 -0.67 -19.07 -2.65
CA ASP A 52 -1.32 -17.82 -3.03
C ASP A 52 -0.37 -16.62 -2.85
N ARG A 53 0.79 -16.84 -2.21
CA ARG A 53 1.82 -15.82 -2.07
C ARG A 53 2.55 -15.63 -3.40
N PRO A 54 2.73 -14.39 -3.86
CA PRO A 54 3.43 -14.12 -5.10
C PRO A 54 4.93 -14.45 -4.96
N PRO A 55 5.61 -14.84 -6.04
CA PRO A 55 7.07 -14.89 -6.04
C PRO A 55 7.62 -13.47 -5.85
N ILE A 56 8.83 -13.38 -5.28
CA ILE A 56 9.46 -12.08 -4.99
C ILE A 56 9.62 -11.21 -6.25
N SER A 57 9.78 -11.80 -7.43
CA SER A 57 9.82 -11.11 -8.71
C SER A 57 8.51 -10.38 -9.04
N SER A 58 7.36 -10.99 -8.76
CA SER A 58 6.05 -10.34 -8.93
C SER A 58 5.86 -9.22 -7.90
N VAL A 59 6.33 -9.41 -6.67
CA VAL A 59 6.33 -8.36 -5.65
C VAL A 59 7.11 -7.14 -6.12
N THR A 60 8.34 -7.33 -6.62
CA THR A 60 9.18 -6.22 -7.10
C THR A 60 8.54 -5.50 -8.29
N VAL A 61 7.95 -6.23 -9.23
CA VAL A 61 7.23 -5.63 -10.37
C VAL A 61 6.06 -4.75 -9.91
N ASN A 62 5.25 -5.22 -8.95
CA ASN A 62 4.13 -4.44 -8.44
C ASN A 62 4.59 -3.17 -7.70
N LEU A 63 5.66 -3.28 -6.89
CA LEU A 63 6.21 -2.13 -6.16
C LEU A 63 6.84 -1.10 -7.11
N GLU A 64 7.50 -1.55 -8.18
CA GLU A 64 7.98 -0.66 -9.24
C GLU A 64 6.82 0.04 -9.95
N GLY A 65 5.74 -0.67 -10.26
CA GLY A 65 4.53 -0.09 -10.84
C GLY A 65 3.91 0.98 -9.94
N ALA A 66 3.77 0.70 -8.64
CA ALA A 66 3.27 1.66 -7.67
C ALA A 66 4.16 2.92 -7.61
N LEU A 67 5.49 2.73 -7.63
CA LEU A 67 6.44 3.84 -7.67
C LEU A 67 6.33 4.68 -8.94
N MET A 68 6.07 4.07 -10.11
CA MET A 68 5.83 4.81 -11.35
C MET A 68 4.57 5.66 -11.27
N ILE A 69 3.48 5.11 -10.72
CA ILE A 69 2.22 5.87 -10.49
C ILE A 69 2.50 7.08 -9.58
N MET A 70 3.27 6.89 -8.50
CA MET A 70 3.65 7.99 -7.60
C MET A 70 4.50 9.07 -8.27
N ARG A 71 5.35 8.69 -9.23
CA ARG A 71 6.20 9.64 -9.96
C ARG A 71 5.43 10.42 -11.02
N ASN A 72 4.50 9.76 -11.71
CA ASN A 72 3.72 10.37 -12.79
C ASN A 72 2.71 11.41 -12.28
N ASN A 73 2.22 11.26 -11.04
CA ASN A 73 1.27 12.20 -10.45
C ASN A 73 1.95 13.41 -9.75
N GLY A 74 3.27 13.57 -9.92
CA GLY A 74 4.08 14.66 -9.36
C GLY A 74 4.58 14.39 -7.94
N PRO A 75 5.67 15.05 -7.49
CA PRO A 75 6.24 14.79 -6.18
C PRO A 75 5.24 15.12 -5.07
N MET A 76 5.12 14.24 -4.06
CA MET A 76 4.45 14.57 -2.81
C MET A 76 5.05 15.85 -2.25
N LYS A 77 4.27 16.94 -2.27
CA LYS A 77 4.66 18.17 -1.58
C LYS A 77 4.49 17.90 -0.08
N VAL A 78 5.59 17.61 0.59
CA VAL A 78 5.63 17.55 2.06
C VAL A 78 5.40 18.97 2.59
N LEU A 79 4.27 19.19 3.28
CA LEU A 79 4.10 20.40 4.08
C LEU A 79 4.97 20.24 5.32
N ARG A 80 6.01 21.06 5.43
CA ARG A 80 6.67 21.27 6.73
C ARG A 80 5.72 22.12 7.56
N VAL A 81 5.11 21.51 8.57
CA VAL A 81 4.41 22.23 9.65
C VAL A 81 5.43 22.67 10.67
#